data_AF-A0A2E6T9C4-F1
#
_entry.id   AF-A0A2E6T9C4-F1
#
_cell.length_a   1.000
_cell.length_b   1.000
_cell.length_c   1.000
_cell.angle_alpha   90.00
_cell.angle_beta   90.00
_cell.angle_gamma   90.00
#
_symmetry.space_group_name_H-M   'P 1'
#
loop_
_entity.id
_entity.type
_entity.pdbx_description
1 polymer ?
#
loop_
_entity_poly.entity_id
_entity_poly.type
_entity_poly.pdbx_seq_one_letter_code
_entity_poly.pdbx_strand_id
1 'polypeptide(L)'
;MLTVIFEKIQELIILKLLLVSTMGTLIFLSHSFFLHQYLRNRSFIVTSMMLPPIALVITTVISKNIVLSLGMIGALSIIRYRTPVKSIYELSLLFALITIGISAGVNIKYSIGLTLFIIFIGFFTKLISSLKLNIFLSDYSYDQKYIEVILKINGKFEKLTNEINIDKNLISYDEERNNDDFDTNIYLKFNNKDEAKTFKKKLTQFSSIIIKSYSFHDR
;
A
#
# COMPACT_ATOMS: atom_id res chain seq x y z
N MET A 1 32.27 -4.75 24.71
CA MET A 1 30.99 -5.34 25.20
C MET A 1 30.04 -5.65 24.05
N LEU A 2 29.68 -4.69 23.19
CA LEU A 2 28.78 -4.93 22.03
C LEU A 2 29.29 -6.03 21.07
N THR A 3 30.60 -6.08 20.79
CA THR A 3 31.20 -7.07 19.87
C THR A 3 31.02 -8.51 20.35
N VAL A 4 31.25 -8.77 21.64
CA VAL A 4 31.05 -10.08 22.27
C VAL A 4 29.58 -10.51 22.23
N ILE A 5 28.65 -9.56 22.39
CA ILE A 5 27.21 -9.83 22.28
C ILE A 5 26.85 -10.24 20.84
N PHE A 6 27.41 -9.56 19.84
CA PHE A 6 27.18 -9.91 18.43
C PHE A 6 27.73 -11.29 18.06
N GLU A 7 28.90 -11.67 18.57
CA GLU A 7 29.46 -13.01 18.35
C GLU A 7 28.57 -14.10 18.94
N LYS A 8 28.06 -13.88 20.16
CA LYS A 8 27.14 -14.84 20.83
C LYS A 8 25.79 -14.94 20.12
N ILE A 9 25.28 -13.83 19.57
CA ILE A 9 24.11 -13.83 18.67
C ILE A 9 24.40 -14.60 17.38
N GLN A 10 25.65 -14.57 16.91
CA GLN A 10 26.05 -15.24 15.68
C GLN A 10 26.01 -16.76 15.79
N GLU A 11 26.30 -17.31 16.97
CA GLU A 11 26.29 -18.76 17.23
C GLU A 11 24.89 -19.32 17.48
N LEU A 12 23.98 -18.54 18.09
CA LEU A 12 22.65 -19.00 18.47
C LEU A 12 21.59 -18.73 17.40
N ILE A 13 21.27 -19.75 16.59
CA ILE A 13 20.25 -19.68 15.52
C ILE A 13 18.87 -19.22 16.04
N ILE A 14 18.44 -19.71 17.20
CA ILE A 14 17.14 -19.34 17.80
C ILE A 14 17.08 -17.84 18.09
N LEU A 15 18.19 -17.27 18.58
CA LEU A 15 18.27 -15.84 18.87
C LEU A 15 18.24 -15.00 17.59
N LYS A 16 18.89 -15.46 16.51
CA LYS A 16 18.79 -14.81 15.19
C LYS A 16 17.37 -14.83 14.65
N LEU A 17 16.66 -15.96 14.74
CA LEU A 17 15.27 -16.05 14.28
C LEU A 17 14.38 -15.02 14.97
N LEU A 18 14.49 -14.91 16.29
CA LEU A 18 13.74 -13.93 17.07
C LEU A 18 14.10 -12.48 16.68
N LEU A 19 15.39 -12.21 16.51
CA LEU A 19 15.90 -10.88 16.19
C LEU A 19 15.47 -10.42 14.78
N VAL A 20 15.54 -11.31 13.79
CA VAL A 20 15.16 -10.99 12.41
C VAL A 20 13.62 -10.87 12.28
N SER A 21 12.85 -11.65 13.05
CA SER A 21 11.39 -11.48 13.14
C SER A 21 10.99 -10.11 13.74
N THR A 22 11.68 -9.68 14.81
CA THR A 22 11.43 -8.36 15.41
C THR A 22 11.82 -7.22 14.48
N MET A 23 12.92 -7.34 13.73
CA MET A 23 13.31 -6.37 12.69
C MET A 23 12.25 -6.21 11.60
N GLY A 24 11.75 -7.32 11.05
CA GLY A 24 10.73 -7.26 10.01
C GLY A 24 9.45 -6.61 10.48
N THR A 25 9.04 -6.92 11.71
CA THR A 25 7.90 -6.29 12.38
C THR A 25 8.10 -4.79 12.58
N LEU A 26 9.28 -4.37 13.06
CA LEU A 26 9.62 -2.96 13.28
C LEU A 26 9.52 -2.13 12.00
N ILE A 27 9.99 -2.65 10.88
CA ILE A 27 9.88 -1.96 9.57
C ILE A 27 8.42 -1.73 9.21
N PHE A 28 7.60 -2.78 9.28
CA PHE A 28 6.17 -2.68 8.95
C PHE A 28 5.43 -1.72 9.87
N LEU A 29 5.70 -1.76 11.19
CA LEU A 29 5.08 -0.84 12.15
C LEU A 29 5.51 0.61 11.89
N SER A 30 6.80 0.86 11.66
CA SER A 30 7.31 2.20 11.36
C SER A 30 6.68 2.78 10.11
N HIS A 31 6.64 2.02 9.01
CA HIS A 31 6.06 2.49 7.75
C HIS A 31 4.54 2.60 7.83
N SER A 32 3.88 1.74 8.63
CA SER A 32 2.45 1.86 8.89
C SER A 32 2.10 3.15 9.63
N PHE A 33 2.99 3.62 10.51
CA PHE A 33 2.80 4.85 11.26
C PHE A 33 3.13 6.11 10.47
N PHE A 34 4.14 6.04 9.60
CA PHE A 34 4.62 7.22 8.86
C PHE A 34 3.96 7.44 7.50
N LEU A 35 3.57 6.37 6.80
CA LEU A 35 3.13 6.44 5.41
C LEU A 35 1.72 5.90 5.22
N HIS A 36 1.51 4.62 5.56
CA HIS A 36 0.34 3.89 5.09
C HIS A 36 -0.33 3.05 6.18
N GLN A 37 -1.48 3.51 6.65
CA GLN A 37 -2.23 2.85 7.71
C GLN A 37 -2.72 1.43 7.33
N TYR A 38 -2.95 1.14 6.04
CA TYR A 38 -3.42 -0.18 5.58
C TYR A 38 -2.42 -1.32 5.84
N LEU A 39 -1.12 -1.01 5.99
CA LEU A 39 -0.07 -1.99 6.35
C LEU A 39 -0.30 -2.66 7.72
N ARG A 40 -1.18 -2.08 8.56
CA ARG A 40 -1.58 -2.64 9.86
C ARG A 40 -2.60 -3.77 9.77
N ASN A 41 -2.87 -4.30 8.58
CA ASN A 41 -3.69 -5.50 8.44
C ASN A 41 -3.01 -6.71 9.09
N ARG A 42 -3.80 -7.61 9.67
CA ARG A 42 -3.31 -8.83 10.35
C ARG A 42 -2.44 -9.67 9.44
N SER A 43 -2.84 -9.86 8.18
CA SER A 43 -2.07 -10.65 7.21
C SER A 43 -0.68 -10.07 6.94
N PHE A 44 -0.57 -8.73 6.86
CA PHE A 44 0.72 -8.06 6.62
C PHE A 44 1.65 -8.16 7.82
N ILE A 45 1.13 -7.97 9.04
CA ILE A 45 1.92 -8.10 10.28
C ILE A 45 2.41 -9.54 10.47
N VAL A 46 1.55 -10.54 10.24
CA VAL A 46 1.96 -11.95 10.33
C VAL A 46 3.02 -12.27 9.27
N THR A 47 2.85 -11.77 8.04
CA THR A 47 3.84 -11.95 6.97
C THR A 47 5.18 -11.31 7.34
N SER A 48 5.19 -10.10 7.91
CA SER A 48 6.44 -9.43 8.32
C SER A 48 7.17 -10.12 9.46
N MET A 49 6.45 -10.83 10.32
CA MET A 49 7.03 -11.69 11.36
C MET A 49 7.61 -13.00 10.81
N MET A 50 6.94 -13.62 9.83
CA MET A 50 7.31 -14.95 9.33
C MET A 50 8.34 -14.93 8.21
N LEU A 51 8.29 -13.95 7.31
CA LEU A 51 9.07 -13.94 6.08
C LEU A 51 10.59 -13.82 6.32
N PRO A 52 11.10 -12.96 7.22
CA PRO A 52 12.53 -12.86 7.48
C PRO A 52 13.13 -14.13 8.12
N PRO A 53 12.50 -14.77 9.13
CA PRO A 53 12.94 -16.08 9.64
C PRO A 53 13.01 -17.18 8.57
N ILE A 54 12.02 -17.25 7.68
CA ILE A 54 12.02 -18.23 6.58
C ILE A 54 13.23 -18.00 5.67
N ALA A 55 13.49 -16.75 5.27
CA ALA A 55 14.63 -16.41 4.44
C ALA A 55 15.98 -16.66 5.14
N LEU A 56 16.06 -16.47 6.46
CA LEU A 56 17.23 -16.83 7.26
C LEU A 56 17.50 -18.34 7.24
N VAL A 57 16.47 -19.16 7.44
CA VAL A 57 16.61 -20.63 7.38
C VAL A 57 17.04 -21.07 5.99
N ILE A 58 16.40 -20.54 4.94
CA ILE A 58 16.80 -20.81 3.55
C ILE A 58 18.29 -20.51 3.34
N THR A 59 18.76 -19.34 3.78
CA THR A 59 20.15 -18.91 3.59
C THR A 59 21.14 -19.80 4.34
N THR A 60 20.80 -20.22 5.55
CA THR A 60 21.65 -21.10 6.38
C THR A 60 21.69 -22.54 5.87
N VAL A 61 20.63 -23.02 5.22
CA VAL A 61 20.61 -24.33 4.53
C VAL A 61 21.46 -24.28 3.25
N ILE A 62 21.28 -23.23 2.46
CA ILE A 62 21.98 -22.99 1.20
C ILE A 62 23.49 -22.83 1.42
N SER A 63 23.92 -22.05 2.43
CA SER A 63 25.36 -21.76 2.61
C SER A 63 26.23 -23.00 2.85
N LYS A 64 25.64 -24.13 3.28
CA LYS A 64 26.34 -25.39 3.51
C LYS A 64 26.60 -26.19 2.23
N ASN A 65 25.90 -25.91 1.12
CA ASN A 65 26.07 -26.66 -0.13
C ASN A 65 25.81 -25.78 -1.36
N ILE A 66 26.89 -25.36 -2.02
CA ILE A 66 26.87 -24.51 -3.21
C ILE A 66 26.09 -25.16 -4.37
N VAL A 67 26.14 -26.49 -4.51
CA VAL A 67 25.43 -27.23 -5.58
C VAL A 67 23.92 -27.19 -5.34
N LEU A 68 23.48 -27.37 -4.09
CA LEU A 68 22.07 -27.25 -3.70
C LEU A 68 21.55 -25.80 -3.85
N SER A 69 22.42 -24.83 -3.52
CA SER A 69 22.14 -23.40 -3.62
C SER A 69 21.80 -22.96 -5.05
N LEU A 70 22.59 -23.42 -6.02
CA LEU A 70 22.42 -23.08 -7.43
C LEU A 70 21.10 -23.65 -7.99
N GLY A 71 20.70 -24.85 -7.54
CA GLY A 71 19.41 -25.46 -7.89
C GLY A 71 18.20 -24.70 -7.32
N MET A 72 18.30 -24.18 -6.09
CA MET A 72 17.21 -23.44 -5.45
C MET A 72 16.93 -22.07 -6.09
N ILE A 73 17.98 -21.34 -6.51
CA ILE A 73 17.81 -20.05 -7.22
C ILE A 73 17.14 -20.27 -8.58
N GLY A 74 17.49 -21.35 -9.28
CA GLY A 74 16.84 -21.76 -10.52
C GLY A 74 15.36 -22.08 -10.33
N ALA A 75 15.01 -22.82 -9.27
CA ALA A 75 13.61 -23.15 -8.96
C ALA A 75 12.78 -21.91 -8.54
N LEU A 76 13.36 -20.97 -7.80
CA LEU A 76 12.69 -19.74 -7.39
C LEU A 76 12.32 -18.86 -8.59
N SER A 77 13.13 -18.88 -9.66
CA SER A 77 12.86 -18.16 -10.92
C SER A 77 11.63 -18.68 -11.69
N ILE A 78 11.18 -19.90 -11.37
CA ILE A 78 9.99 -20.54 -11.98
C ILE A 78 8.70 -20.12 -11.26
N ILE A 79 8.80 -19.59 -10.03
CA ILE A 79 7.64 -19.10 -9.29
C ILE A 79 7.17 -17.78 -9.90
N ARG A 80 6.36 -17.90 -10.95
CA ARG A 80 5.75 -16.76 -11.63
C ARG A 80 4.57 -16.30 -10.77
N TYR A 81 4.69 -15.13 -10.15
CA TYR A 81 3.56 -14.50 -9.49
C TYR A 81 2.46 -14.24 -10.54
N ARG A 82 1.41 -15.07 -10.51
CA ARG A 82 0.25 -14.97 -11.41
C ARG A 82 -0.80 -13.98 -10.91
N THR A 83 -0.67 -13.52 -9.67
CA THR A 83 -1.53 -12.51 -9.05
C THR A 83 -0.77 -11.17 -9.00
N PRO A 84 -1.34 -10.08 -9.55
CA PRO A 84 -0.71 -8.78 -9.48
C PRO A 84 -0.56 -8.36 -8.02
N VAL A 85 0.64 -7.94 -7.64
CA VAL A 85 0.90 -7.39 -6.31
C VAL A 85 0.21 -6.03 -6.23
N LYS A 86 -0.62 -5.83 -5.19
CA LYS A 86 -1.56 -4.70 -5.09
C LYS A 86 -0.89 -3.33 -5.18
N SER A 87 0.35 -3.21 -4.70
CA SER A 87 1.15 -1.99 -4.74
C SER A 87 2.64 -2.30 -4.91
N ILE A 88 3.33 -1.49 -5.73
CA ILE A 88 4.79 -1.56 -5.94
C ILE A 88 5.54 -1.34 -4.62
N TYR A 89 4.97 -0.51 -3.74
CA TYR A 89 5.55 -0.22 -2.44
C TYR A 89 5.51 -1.43 -1.49
N GLU A 90 4.37 -2.16 -1.44
CA GLU A 90 4.26 -3.40 -0.67
C GLU A 90 5.28 -4.44 -1.14
N LEU A 91 5.45 -4.56 -2.46
CA LEU A 91 6.43 -5.46 -3.06
C LEU A 91 7.85 -5.13 -2.60
N SER A 92 8.21 -3.85 -2.60
CA SER A 92 9.52 -3.39 -2.11
C SER A 92 9.74 -3.74 -0.63
N LEU A 93 8.72 -3.59 0.22
CA LEU A 93 8.81 -3.97 1.63
C LEU A 93 8.96 -5.48 1.81
N LEU A 94 8.26 -6.29 1.01
CA LEU A 94 8.43 -7.75 1.04
C LEU A 94 9.85 -8.18 0.62
N PHE A 95 10.41 -7.55 -0.42
CA PHE A 95 11.81 -7.76 -0.80
C PHE A 95 12.78 -7.36 0.30
N ALA A 96 12.54 -6.25 0.99
CA ALA A 96 13.35 -5.84 2.13
C ALA A 96 13.33 -6.89 3.26
N LEU A 97 12.16 -7.43 3.61
CA LEU A 97 12.02 -8.48 4.62
C LEU A 97 12.83 -9.74 4.28
N ILE A 98 12.76 -10.18 3.01
CA ILE A 98 13.55 -11.32 2.54
C ILE A 98 15.05 -11.00 2.65
N THR A 99 15.46 -9.80 2.23
CA THR A 99 16.86 -9.36 2.26
C THR A 99 17.42 -9.28 3.68
N ILE A 100 16.60 -8.89 4.67
CA ILE A 100 16.96 -8.91 6.09
C ILE A 100 17.24 -10.34 6.55
N GLY A 101 16.36 -11.29 6.21
CA GLY A 101 16.60 -12.71 6.50
C GLY A 101 17.87 -13.26 5.87
N ILE A 102 18.10 -12.95 4.58
CA ILE A 102 19.30 -13.39 3.85
C ILE A 102 20.57 -12.77 4.44
N SER A 103 20.59 -11.46 4.62
CA SER A 103 21.76 -10.75 5.17
C SER A 103 22.09 -11.20 6.59
N ALA A 104 21.09 -11.45 7.44
CA ALA A 104 21.28 -12.01 8.77
C ALA A 104 21.88 -13.43 8.77
N GLY A 105 21.65 -14.20 7.70
CA GLY A 105 22.27 -15.51 7.50
C GLY A 105 23.78 -15.43 7.30
N VAL A 106 24.26 -14.35 6.68
CA VAL A 106 25.70 -14.08 6.47
C VAL A 106 26.29 -13.33 7.65
N ASN A 107 25.75 -12.15 7.98
CA ASN A 107 26.18 -11.33 9.11
C ASN A 107 25.04 -10.44 9.60
N ILE A 108 24.74 -10.55 10.89
CA ILE A 108 23.64 -9.81 11.52
C ILE A 108 23.80 -8.28 11.44
N LYS A 109 25.04 -7.77 11.35
CA LYS A 109 25.32 -6.33 11.26
C LYS A 109 24.73 -5.72 10.00
N TYR A 110 24.76 -6.43 8.87
CA TYR A 110 24.17 -5.95 7.61
C TYR A 110 22.65 -5.86 7.70
N SER A 111 22.03 -6.86 8.33
CA SER A 111 20.58 -6.88 8.60
C SER A 111 20.14 -5.69 9.47
N ILE A 112 20.91 -5.38 10.52
CA ILE A 112 20.67 -4.22 11.39
C ILE A 112 20.78 -2.91 10.60
N GLY A 113 21.85 -2.74 9.82
CA GLY A 113 22.07 -1.54 9.02
C GLY A 113 20.96 -1.29 8.00
N LEU A 114 20.54 -2.34 7.29
CA LEU A 114 19.45 -2.26 6.33
C LEU A 114 18.12 -1.90 7.00
N THR A 115 17.82 -2.51 8.15
CA THR A 115 16.61 -2.23 8.93
C THR A 115 16.53 -0.76 9.33
N LEU A 116 17.63 -0.22 9.87
CA LEU A 116 17.71 1.19 10.26
C LEU A 116 17.56 2.13 9.06
N PHE A 117 18.20 1.80 7.93
CA PHE A 117 18.11 2.61 6.72
C PHE A 117 16.68 2.69 6.18
N ILE A 118 15.97 1.56 6.15
CA ILE A 118 14.58 1.52 5.67
C ILE A 118 13.66 2.30 6.61
N ILE A 119 13.79 2.13 7.92
CA ILE A 119 13.04 2.94 8.91
C ILE A 119 13.31 4.44 8.71
N PHE A 120 14.57 4.80 8.44
CA PHE A 120 14.95 6.18 8.19
C PHE A 120 14.28 6.75 6.93
N ILE A 121 14.14 5.98 5.85
CA ILE A 121 13.41 6.40 4.65
C ILE A 121 11.96 6.77 5.00
N GLY A 122 11.24 5.90 5.72
CA GLY A 122 9.86 6.17 6.12
C GLY A 122 9.72 7.39 7.04
N PHE A 123 10.71 7.65 7.91
CA PHE A 123 10.74 8.86 8.71
C PHE A 123 11.02 10.11 7.86
N PHE A 124 11.97 10.02 6.93
CA PHE A 124 12.39 11.12 6.07
C PHE A 124 11.28 11.60 5.14
N THR A 125 10.49 10.67 4.58
CA THR A 125 9.32 11.02 3.75
C THR A 125 8.29 11.84 4.53
N LYS A 126 8.06 11.50 5.80
CA LYS A 126 7.16 12.28 6.67
C LYS A 126 7.74 13.65 7.02
N LEU A 127 9.05 13.73 7.24
CA LEU A 127 9.73 15.00 7.51
C LEU A 127 9.62 15.96 6.32
N ILE A 128 9.83 15.48 5.09
CA ILE A 128 9.66 16.28 3.87
C ILE A 128 8.23 16.78 3.72
N SER A 129 7.24 15.90 3.93
CA SER A 129 5.82 16.27 3.87
C SER A 129 5.49 17.39 4.87
N SER A 130 6.04 17.32 6.08
CA SER A 130 5.83 18.35 7.11
C SER A 130 6.46 19.71 6.76
N LEU A 131 7.49 19.75 5.91
CA LEU A 131 8.18 20.98 5.54
C LEU A 131 7.45 21.80 4.46
N LYS A 132 6.23 21.40 4.05
CA LYS A 132 5.43 22.04 2.99
C LYS A 132 6.22 22.32 1.72
N LEU A 133 7.25 21.50 1.44
CA LEU A 133 7.92 21.53 0.16
C LEU A 133 6.89 21.05 -0.87
N ASN A 134 6.54 21.92 -1.80
CA ASN A 134 5.60 21.67 -2.91
C ASN A 134 6.16 20.66 -3.94
N ILE A 135 6.95 19.69 -3.48
CA ILE A 135 7.39 18.55 -4.24
C ILE A 135 6.18 17.64 -4.31
N PHE A 136 5.82 17.27 -5.54
CA PHE A 136 4.74 16.40 -6.05
C PHE A 136 4.54 15.05 -5.31
N LEU A 137 4.43 15.06 -3.99
CA LEU A 137 3.98 13.94 -3.18
C LEU A 137 2.46 14.06 -3.12
N SER A 138 1.80 13.86 -4.27
CA SER A 138 0.36 13.61 -4.22
C SER A 138 0.19 12.34 -3.40
N ASP A 139 -0.52 12.45 -2.28
CA ASP A 139 -0.98 11.29 -1.53
C ASP A 139 -1.82 10.44 -2.50
N TYR A 140 -1.17 9.52 -3.22
CA TYR A 140 -1.85 8.47 -3.97
C TYR A 140 -2.50 7.59 -2.92
N SER A 141 -3.67 8.06 -2.47
CA SER A 141 -4.58 7.45 -1.52
C SER A 141 -5.22 6.26 -2.22
N TYR A 142 -4.41 5.23 -2.46
CA TYR A 142 -4.79 4.03 -3.18
C TYR A 142 -5.81 3.19 -2.41
N ASP A 143 -6.09 3.53 -1.14
CA ASP A 143 -6.86 2.64 -0.26
C ASP A 143 -7.65 3.37 0.85
N GLN A 144 -8.18 4.57 0.58
CA GLN A 144 -9.35 4.98 1.37
C GLN A 144 -10.53 4.22 0.79
N LYS A 145 -11.06 3.22 1.49
CA LYS A 145 -12.32 2.57 1.15
C LYS A 145 -13.35 3.65 0.82
N TYR A 146 -13.69 3.82 -0.44
CA TYR A 146 -14.52 4.92 -0.88
C TYR A 146 -15.71 4.40 -1.65
N ILE A 147 -16.81 5.09 -1.46
CA ILE A 147 -18.03 4.77 -2.17
C ILE A 147 -17.97 5.56 -3.46
N GLU A 148 -17.80 4.84 -4.55
CA GLU A 148 -17.94 5.37 -5.89
C GLU A 148 -19.43 5.51 -6.18
N VAL A 149 -19.86 6.74 -6.42
CA VAL A 149 -21.21 7.05 -6.86
C VAL A 149 -21.15 7.39 -8.33
N ILE A 150 -21.87 6.61 -9.13
CA ILE A 150 -22.07 6.89 -10.55
C ILE A 150 -23.42 7.59 -10.68
N LEU A 151 -23.38 8.84 -11.11
CA LEU A 151 -24.54 9.68 -11.36
C LEU A 151 -24.69 9.88 -12.86
N LYS A 152 -25.82 9.48 -13.44
CA LYS A 152 -26.16 9.80 -14.83
C LYS A 152 -27.19 10.91 -14.86
N ILE A 153 -26.85 12.04 -15.48
CA ILE A 153 -27.74 13.20 -15.64
C ILE A 153 -28.04 13.44 -17.12
N ASN A 154 -29.22 14.02 -17.40
CA ASN A 154 -29.51 14.63 -18.68
C ASN A 154 -29.12 16.12 -18.63
N GLY A 155 -28.21 16.54 -19.52
CA GLY A 155 -27.62 17.87 -19.58
C GLY A 155 -26.10 17.86 -19.46
N LYS A 156 -25.47 18.98 -19.87
CA LYS A 156 -24.02 19.20 -19.78
C LYS A 156 -23.53 19.29 -18.34
N PHE A 157 -22.29 18.85 -18.09
CA PHE A 157 -21.62 18.94 -16.80
C PHE A 157 -21.60 20.36 -16.22
N GLU A 158 -21.36 21.38 -17.07
CA GLU A 158 -21.31 22.80 -16.66
C GLU A 158 -22.60 23.29 -15.98
N LYS A 159 -23.77 22.76 -16.37
CA LYS A 159 -25.03 23.14 -15.72
C LYS A 159 -25.09 22.61 -14.29
N LEU A 160 -24.51 21.44 -14.04
CA LEU A 160 -24.51 20.80 -12.74
C LEU A 160 -23.50 21.45 -11.79
N THR A 161 -22.30 21.77 -12.25
CA THR A 161 -21.27 22.43 -11.41
C THR A 161 -21.65 23.85 -11.01
N ASN A 162 -22.42 24.56 -11.84
CA ASN A 162 -22.94 25.87 -11.50
C ASN A 162 -24.03 25.82 -10.40
N GLU A 163 -24.81 24.75 -10.34
CA GLU A 163 -25.87 24.57 -9.33
C GLU A 163 -25.35 23.88 -8.05
N ILE A 164 -24.33 23.02 -8.16
CA ILE A 164 -23.82 22.22 -7.06
C ILE A 164 -22.28 22.19 -7.10
N ASN A 165 -21.66 22.53 -5.96
CA ASN A 165 -20.21 22.43 -5.81
C ASN A 165 -19.78 20.96 -5.66
N ILE A 166 -19.43 20.32 -6.78
CA ILE A 166 -19.11 18.89 -6.90
C ILE A 166 -17.59 18.65 -6.95
N ASP A 167 -16.78 19.70 -7.15
CA ASP A 167 -15.34 19.62 -7.43
C ASP A 167 -14.55 18.88 -6.35
N LYS A 168 -14.99 18.95 -5.09
CA LYS A 168 -14.32 18.27 -3.98
C LYS A 168 -14.44 16.74 -4.00
N ASN A 169 -15.46 16.22 -4.69
CA ASN A 169 -15.79 14.81 -4.70
C ASN A 169 -15.73 14.21 -6.11
N LEU A 170 -15.34 14.98 -7.13
CA LEU A 170 -15.26 14.54 -8.52
C LEU A 170 -14.01 13.69 -8.78
N ILE A 171 -14.22 12.49 -9.33
CA ILE A 171 -13.15 11.64 -9.87
C ILE A 171 -12.97 11.94 -11.35
N SER A 172 -14.06 11.83 -12.11
CA SER A 172 -14.12 12.06 -13.56
C SER A 172 -15.56 12.31 -14.02
N TYR A 173 -15.73 12.81 -15.25
CA TYR A 173 -17.02 12.85 -15.93
C TYR A 173 -16.84 12.44 -17.39
N ASP A 174 -17.89 11.91 -18.00
CA ASP A 174 -17.96 11.54 -19.42
C ASP A 174 -19.27 12.07 -20.01
N GLU A 175 -19.21 12.70 -21.18
CA GLU A 175 -20.36 13.31 -21.86
C GLU A 175 -20.63 12.58 -23.18
N GLU A 176 -21.78 11.91 -23.25
CA GLU A 176 -22.27 11.24 -24.45
C GLU A 176 -23.36 12.08 -25.12
N ARG A 177 -23.21 12.41 -26.41
CA ARG A 177 -24.24 13.11 -27.18
C ARG A 177 -25.30 12.10 -27.64
N ASN A 178 -26.57 12.33 -27.31
CA ASN A 178 -27.66 11.44 -27.66
C ASN A 178 -28.80 12.19 -28.35
N ASN A 179 -28.95 11.97 -29.66
CA ASN A 179 -29.93 12.57 -30.57
C ASN A 179 -29.93 14.12 -30.58
N ASP A 180 -30.43 14.79 -29.54
CA ASP A 180 -30.47 16.26 -29.36
C ASP A 180 -30.10 16.74 -27.93
N ASP A 181 -29.84 15.82 -27.01
CA ASP A 181 -29.50 16.09 -25.61
C ASP A 181 -28.11 15.49 -25.26
N PHE A 182 -27.51 15.95 -24.16
CA PHE A 182 -26.24 15.42 -23.63
C PHE A 182 -26.52 14.54 -22.43
N ASP A 183 -26.04 13.29 -22.43
CA ASP A 183 -26.02 12.44 -21.25
C ASP A 183 -24.65 12.54 -20.58
N THR A 184 -24.60 13.03 -19.34
CA THR A 184 -23.35 13.11 -18.58
C THR A 184 -23.31 12.03 -17.51
N ASN A 185 -22.30 11.17 -17.58
CA ASN A 185 -21.93 10.22 -16.53
C ASN A 185 -20.90 10.88 -15.61
N ILE A 186 -21.18 10.94 -14.32
CA ILE A 186 -20.32 11.61 -13.33
C ILE A 186 -19.91 10.60 -12.27
N TYR A 187 -18.60 10.49 -12.04
CA TYR A 187 -17.99 9.58 -11.09
C TYR A 187 -17.55 10.36 -9.86
N LEU A 188 -18.18 10.06 -8.71
CA LEU A 188 -17.95 10.77 -7.45
C LEU A 188 -17.37 9.85 -6.39
N LYS A 189 -16.44 10.37 -5.59
CA LYS A 189 -15.82 9.71 -4.43
C LYS A 189 -16.43 10.22 -3.14
N PHE A 190 -16.96 9.33 -2.32
CA PHE A 190 -17.41 9.64 -0.96
C PHE A 190 -16.66 8.80 0.08
N ASN A 191 -16.34 9.42 1.22
CA ASN A 191 -15.62 8.75 2.30
C ASN A 191 -16.54 7.86 3.16
N ASN A 192 -17.84 8.19 3.19
CA ASN A 192 -18.84 7.45 3.98
C ASN A 192 -20.16 7.27 3.23
N LYS A 193 -20.88 6.18 3.56
CA LYS A 193 -22.20 5.87 2.98
C LYS A 193 -23.25 6.90 3.33
N ASP A 194 -23.13 7.51 4.50
CA ASP A 194 -24.06 8.54 4.96
C ASP A 194 -23.83 9.88 4.26
N GLU A 195 -22.59 10.21 3.90
CA GLU A 195 -22.27 11.37 3.04
C GLU A 195 -22.87 11.17 1.64
N ALA A 196 -22.68 9.99 1.05
CA ALA A 196 -23.23 9.66 -0.26
C ALA A 196 -24.78 9.70 -0.25
N LYS A 197 -25.43 9.15 0.79
CA LYS A 197 -26.89 9.26 0.98
C LYS A 197 -27.36 10.70 1.16
N THR A 198 -26.62 11.51 1.91
CA THR A 198 -26.94 12.93 2.13
C THR A 198 -26.81 13.71 0.81
N PHE A 199 -25.80 13.40 0.01
CA PHE A 199 -25.62 13.96 -1.32
C PHE A 199 -26.76 13.56 -2.26
N LYS A 200 -27.20 12.29 -2.24
CA LYS A 200 -28.39 11.84 -2.98
C LYS A 200 -29.64 12.64 -2.61
N LYS A 201 -29.87 12.88 -1.31
CA LYS A 201 -31.01 13.69 -0.83
C LYS A 201 -30.94 15.14 -1.30
N LYS A 202 -29.75 15.75 -1.28
CA LYS A 202 -29.53 17.10 -1.81
C LYS A 202 -29.83 17.16 -3.31
N LEU A 203 -29.37 16.18 -4.08
CA LEU A 203 -29.64 16.08 -5.51
C LEU A 203 -31.14 15.97 -5.84
N THR A 204 -31.90 15.20 -5.07
CA THR A 204 -33.36 15.05 -5.28
C THR A 204 -34.16 16.32 -4.96
N GLN A 205 -33.56 17.31 -4.31
CA GLN A 205 -34.21 18.58 -3.98
C GLN A 205 -34.16 19.58 -5.15
N PHE A 206 -33.27 19.34 -6.13
CA PHE A 206 -33.16 20.16 -7.33
C PHE A 206 -33.98 19.54 -8.45
N SER A 207 -35.09 20.18 -8.83
CA SER A 207 -36.01 19.75 -9.88
C SER A 207 -35.49 20.01 -11.31
N SER A 208 -34.36 20.70 -11.45
CA SER A 208 -33.69 21.05 -12.71
C SER A 208 -32.92 19.87 -13.34
N ILE A 209 -32.62 18.82 -12.57
CA ILE A 209 -31.71 17.74 -12.99
C ILE A 209 -32.49 16.42 -13.07
N ILE A 210 -32.64 15.88 -14.29
CA ILE A 210 -33.23 14.56 -14.50
C ILE A 210 -32.15 13.50 -14.24
N ILE A 211 -32.20 12.86 -13.07
CA ILE A 211 -31.30 11.76 -12.69
C ILE A 211 -31.78 10.48 -13.34
N LYS A 212 -31.00 9.92 -14.28
CA LYS A 212 -31.32 8.64 -14.95
C LYS A 212 -30.95 7.43 -14.09
N SER A 213 -29.82 7.50 -13.37
CA SER A 213 -29.38 6.41 -12.48
C SER A 213 -28.47 6.93 -11.38
N TYR A 214 -28.58 6.31 -10.20
CA TYR A 214 -27.72 6.55 -9.06
C TYR A 214 -27.32 5.18 -8.47
N SER A 215 -26.05 4.79 -8.62
CA SER A 215 -25.53 3.51 -8.12
C SER A 215 -24.35 3.72 -7.16
N PHE A 216 -24.33 2.92 -6.08
CA PHE A 216 -23.21 2.87 -5.13
C PHE A 216 -22.34 1.66 -5.43
N HIS A 217 -21.03 1.87 -5.57
CA HIS A 217 -20.04 0.80 -5.62
C HIS A 217 -19.06 0.98 -4.46
N ASP A 218 -18.93 -0.04 -3.60
CA ASP A 218 -17.89 -0.09 -2.58
C ASP A 218 -16.58 -0.51 -3.25
N ARG A 219 -15.57 0.37 -3.28
CA ARG A 219 -14.19 0.04 -3.68
C ARG A 219 -13.26 -0.01 -2.48
#